data_AF-W7JC88-F1
#
_entry.id   AF-W7JC88-F1
#
_cell.length_a   1.000
_cell.length_b   1.000
_cell.length_c   1.000
_cell.angle_alpha   90.00
_cell.angle_beta   90.00
_cell.angle_gamma   90.00
#
_symmetry.space_group_name_H-M   'P 1'
#
loop_
_entity.id
_entity.type
_entity.pdbx_description
1 polymer ?
#
loop_
_entity_poly.entity_id
_entity_poly.type
_entity_poly.pdbx_seq_one_letter_code
_entity_poly.pdbx_strand_id
1 'polypeptide(L)'
;MRVRRSLAILAAAAVAVGTAAAVGGAATGAPAADTTTVTRTFGANCPLRLPDHPAPLDSIGQFSVDLDVPTSAVVGQPTAPIPWRGQASSDLDLSEGSVLRTALTAAGATSLTATMQIRLIYYTLSGSGERHDVEFSSDLPLTAGAITMAGSGTLPPLEFTRPQARSTVVWMGGYTILLTPRRADGSPTGYGTFNSFCLIPPSFFPWIDLPVLPAATTATHTATATGRLGRTPVDLGTGSLTLTSDSATDAVTGALDLPTTAAVSTRALGVIPTAATVRLTTDPLSGTVPGALRSRATVAIPDLSVFGIPVLRGSTTCRSTGPLTLTPGADFAPATGGALTGTFETPAFSGCGAYGGFLGSLFSGKGNTLTITASPN
;
A
#
# COMPACT_ATOMS: atom_id res chain seq x y z
N MET A 1 -56.62 -10.76 29.97
CA MET A 1 -55.62 -11.51 30.75
C MET A 1 -54.24 -11.26 30.19
N ARG A 2 -53.36 -10.75 31.06
CA ARG A 2 -51.88 -10.73 31.04
C ARG A 2 -51.10 -10.39 29.76
N VAL A 3 -50.67 -9.12 29.76
CA VAL A 3 -49.44 -8.55 29.21
C VAL A 3 -48.16 -9.31 29.66
N ARG A 4 -47.21 -9.52 28.74
CA ARG A 4 -45.75 -9.65 28.94
C ARG A 4 -45.14 -8.86 27.77
N ARG A 5 -44.42 -7.73 27.85
CA ARG A 5 -43.37 -7.18 28.74
C ARG A 5 -42.18 -8.11 28.94
N SER A 6 -41.04 -7.73 28.33
CA SER A 6 -39.62 -7.86 28.74
C SER A 6 -38.76 -7.98 27.46
N LEU A 7 -37.60 -7.37 27.24
CA LEU A 7 -36.81 -6.33 27.91
C LEU A 7 -35.66 -6.03 26.92
N ALA A 8 -35.32 -4.75 26.75
CA ALA A 8 -34.14 -4.31 26.01
C ALA A 8 -32.87 -4.60 26.82
N ILE A 9 -31.76 -4.97 26.15
CA ILE A 9 -30.41 -4.82 26.68
C ILE A 9 -29.53 -4.23 25.56
N LEU A 10 -29.23 -2.94 25.71
CA LEU A 10 -28.05 -2.31 25.12
C LEU A 10 -26.82 -2.90 25.82
N ALA A 11 -25.83 -3.34 25.04
CA ALA A 11 -24.46 -3.52 25.53
C ALA A 11 -23.54 -2.63 24.70
N ALA A 12 -23.22 -1.46 25.27
CA ALA A 12 -22.08 -0.64 24.87
C ALA A 12 -20.79 -1.36 25.30
N ALA A 13 -19.82 -1.48 24.40
CA ALA A 13 -18.47 -1.90 24.73
C ALA A 13 -17.48 -0.81 24.33
N ALA A 14 -16.68 -0.43 25.32
CA ALA A 14 -15.84 0.75 25.38
C ALA A 14 -14.71 0.80 24.34
N VAL A 15 -14.47 2.01 23.84
CA VAL A 15 -13.24 2.42 23.17
C VAL A 15 -12.14 2.51 24.22
N ALA A 16 -11.17 1.60 24.17
CA ALA A 16 -9.93 1.71 24.94
C ALA A 16 -8.87 2.38 24.08
N VAL A 17 -8.61 3.66 24.37
CA VAL A 17 -7.45 4.41 23.91
C VAL A 17 -6.24 3.94 24.73
N GLY A 18 -5.35 3.17 24.12
CA GLY A 18 -4.07 2.76 24.71
C GLY A 18 -2.91 3.36 23.94
N THR A 19 -2.34 4.44 24.45
CA THR A 19 -1.05 4.99 24.02
C THR A 19 0.10 4.20 24.65
N ALA A 20 1.00 3.66 23.83
CA ALA A 20 2.35 3.28 24.24
C ALA A 20 3.35 3.59 23.11
N ALA A 21 4.11 4.66 23.32
CA ALA A 21 5.44 4.89 22.74
C ALA A 21 6.43 3.93 23.44
N ALA A 22 7.56 3.43 22.93
CA ALA A 22 8.31 3.62 21.69
C ALA A 22 9.37 2.49 21.60
N VAL A 23 10.11 2.50 20.49
CA VAL A 23 11.48 1.99 20.26
C VAL A 23 11.63 0.54 19.81
N GLY A 24 12.08 0.38 18.56
CA GLY A 24 12.86 -0.79 18.13
C GLY A 24 12.45 -1.37 16.79
N GLY A 25 13.11 -0.94 15.71
CA GLY A 25 13.18 -1.68 14.44
C GLY A 25 11.92 -1.63 13.58
N ALA A 26 11.71 -0.52 12.86
CA ALA A 26 10.81 -0.52 11.72
C ALA A 26 11.44 -1.37 10.60
N ALA A 27 11.12 -2.67 10.59
CA ALA A 27 10.96 -3.35 9.31
C ALA A 27 9.91 -2.54 8.56
N THR A 28 10.32 -1.86 7.50
CA THR A 28 9.42 -1.19 6.55
C THR A 28 8.60 -2.27 5.85
N GLY A 29 7.60 -2.83 6.53
CA GLY A 29 6.54 -3.57 5.89
C GLY A 29 5.82 -2.57 5.01
N ALA A 30 5.87 -2.78 3.70
CA ALA A 30 5.05 -2.03 2.76
C ALA A 30 3.59 -2.08 3.26
N PRO A 31 2.84 -0.97 3.21
CA PRO A 31 1.41 -1.01 3.54
C PRO A 31 0.78 -2.13 2.70
N ALA A 32 -0.04 -2.97 3.34
CA ALA A 32 -0.76 -4.03 2.64
C ALA A 32 -1.60 -3.37 1.54
N ALA A 33 -1.15 -3.50 0.29
CA ALA A 33 -1.89 -2.99 -0.86
C ALA A 33 -3.24 -3.72 -0.91
N ASP A 34 -4.32 -2.98 -1.20
CA ASP A 34 -5.62 -3.60 -1.44
C ASP A 34 -5.49 -4.66 -2.54
N THR A 35 -5.97 -5.88 -2.26
CA THR A 35 -5.97 -6.99 -3.21
C THR A 35 -7.34 -7.23 -3.80
N THR A 36 -7.39 -7.68 -5.04
CA THR A 36 -8.61 -8.13 -5.74
C THR A 36 -8.41 -9.54 -6.27
N THR A 37 -9.47 -10.36 -6.23
CA THR A 37 -9.42 -11.71 -6.79
C THR A 37 -9.74 -11.67 -8.29
N VAL A 38 -8.85 -12.23 -9.08
CA VAL A 38 -9.00 -12.37 -10.54
C VAL A 38 -9.14 -13.84 -10.87
N THR A 39 -10.30 -14.23 -11.40
CA THR A 39 -10.56 -15.59 -11.87
C THR A 39 -10.22 -15.73 -13.36
N ARG A 40 -9.50 -16.80 -13.71
CA ARG A 40 -9.18 -17.18 -15.09
C ARG A 40 -9.63 -18.60 -15.34
N THR A 41 -10.48 -18.77 -16.35
CA THR A 41 -10.96 -20.08 -16.78
C THR A 41 -10.59 -20.28 -18.23
N PHE A 42 -10.06 -21.46 -18.55
CA PHE A 42 -9.63 -21.79 -19.90
C PHE A 42 -9.85 -23.28 -20.16
N GLY A 43 -10.04 -23.65 -21.43
CA GLY A 43 -10.03 -25.03 -21.86
C GLY A 43 -9.59 -25.17 -23.31
N ALA A 44 -8.88 -26.25 -23.61
CA ALA A 44 -8.42 -26.55 -24.95
C ALA A 44 -8.24 -28.04 -25.18
N ASN A 45 -8.12 -28.42 -26.46
CA ASN A 45 -7.80 -29.79 -26.85
C ASN A 45 -6.36 -30.13 -26.42
N CYS A 46 -6.23 -31.25 -25.73
CA CYS A 46 -5.00 -31.84 -25.22
C CYS A 46 -4.92 -33.27 -25.80
N PRO A 47 -4.33 -33.46 -26.99
CA PRO A 47 -4.23 -34.80 -27.56
C PRO A 47 -3.25 -35.62 -26.72
N LEU A 48 -3.63 -36.84 -26.36
CA LEU A 48 -2.83 -37.75 -25.56
C LEU A 48 -2.27 -38.86 -26.44
N ARG A 49 -0.95 -39.00 -26.48
CA ARG A 49 -0.30 -40.11 -27.20
C ARG A 49 0.11 -41.20 -26.22
N LEU A 50 -0.51 -42.36 -26.36
CA LEU A 50 -0.09 -43.56 -25.63
C LEU A 50 1.01 -44.29 -26.41
N PRO A 51 2.04 -44.85 -25.75
CA PRO A 51 3.14 -45.54 -26.44
C PRO A 51 2.69 -46.68 -27.36
N ASP A 52 1.66 -47.43 -26.95
CA ASP A 52 1.18 -48.63 -27.66
C ASP A 52 -0.09 -48.38 -28.48
N HIS A 53 -0.50 -47.12 -28.69
CA HIS A 53 -1.70 -46.78 -29.44
C HIS A 53 -1.38 -45.94 -30.69
N PRO A 54 -1.82 -46.35 -31.89
CA PRO A 54 -1.41 -45.71 -33.14
C PRO A 54 -2.00 -44.29 -33.35
N ALA A 55 -3.15 -43.99 -32.74
CA ALA A 55 -3.81 -42.69 -32.85
C ALA A 55 -3.72 -41.93 -31.51
N PRO A 56 -3.62 -40.58 -31.51
CA PRO A 56 -3.79 -39.81 -30.29
C PRO A 56 -5.24 -39.94 -29.79
N LEU A 57 -5.42 -40.01 -28.47
CA LEU A 57 -6.72 -39.86 -27.84
C LEU A 57 -7.00 -38.37 -27.70
N ASP A 58 -8.09 -37.89 -28.31
CA ASP A 58 -8.54 -36.52 -28.11
C ASP A 58 -9.08 -36.35 -26.70
N SER A 59 -8.65 -35.26 -26.05
CA SER A 59 -9.21 -34.84 -24.77
C SER A 59 -9.26 -33.32 -24.71
N ILE A 60 -10.11 -32.78 -23.84
CA ILE A 60 -10.19 -31.39 -23.46
C ILE A 60 -9.70 -31.29 -22.02
N GLY A 61 -8.63 -30.53 -21.83
CA GLY A 61 -8.21 -30.05 -20.53
C GLY A 61 -8.91 -28.73 -20.21
N GLN A 62 -9.41 -28.58 -18.98
CA GLN A 62 -10.00 -27.35 -18.50
C GLN A 62 -9.38 -26.97 -17.15
N PHE A 63 -9.30 -25.67 -16.86
CA PHE A 63 -8.95 -25.19 -15.53
C PHE A 63 -9.65 -23.89 -15.20
N SER A 64 -9.78 -23.64 -13.90
CA SER A 64 -10.18 -22.38 -13.32
C SER A 64 -9.25 -22.05 -12.16
N VAL A 65 -8.66 -20.85 -12.19
CA VAL A 65 -7.72 -20.38 -11.18
C VAL A 65 -8.10 -18.99 -10.71
N ASP A 66 -8.15 -18.83 -9.40
CA ASP A 66 -8.28 -17.56 -8.71
C ASP A 66 -6.88 -17.07 -8.31
N LEU A 67 -6.58 -15.82 -8.62
CA LEU A 67 -5.35 -15.14 -8.22
C LEU A 67 -5.72 -13.93 -7.37
N ASP A 68 -5.17 -13.84 -6.17
CA ASP A 68 -5.36 -12.68 -5.29
C ASP A 68 -4.26 -11.65 -5.59
N VAL A 69 -4.56 -10.76 -6.55
CA VAL A 69 -3.59 -9.81 -7.11
C VAL A 69 -3.70 -8.46 -6.42
N PRO A 70 -2.61 -7.70 -6.28
CA PRO A 70 -2.71 -6.31 -5.83
C PRO A 70 -3.56 -5.49 -6.81
N THR A 71 -4.21 -4.43 -6.33
CA THR A 71 -4.98 -3.49 -7.16
C THR A 71 -4.10 -2.43 -7.84
N SER A 72 -2.90 -2.19 -7.31
CA SER A 72 -1.85 -1.36 -7.91
C SER A 72 -0.45 -1.83 -7.47
N ALA A 73 0.59 -1.40 -8.18
CA ALA A 73 1.99 -1.53 -7.75
C ALA A 73 2.67 -0.17 -7.72
N VAL A 74 3.82 -0.07 -7.05
CA VAL A 74 4.63 1.14 -6.98
C VAL A 74 6.02 0.87 -7.57
N VAL A 75 6.54 1.81 -8.35
CA VAL A 75 7.89 1.70 -8.93
C VAL A 75 8.94 1.49 -7.83
N GLY A 76 9.86 0.54 -8.04
CA GLY A 76 10.96 0.23 -7.11
C GLY A 76 10.53 -0.43 -5.80
N GLN A 77 9.27 -0.84 -5.67
CA GLN A 77 8.78 -1.61 -4.53
C GLN A 77 8.24 -2.96 -5.01
N PRO A 78 8.71 -4.09 -4.45
CA PRO A 78 8.13 -5.40 -4.76
C PRO A 78 6.70 -5.47 -4.20
N THR A 79 5.77 -6.04 -4.97
CA THR A 79 4.41 -6.31 -4.48
C THR A 79 4.43 -7.38 -3.38
N ALA A 80 3.30 -7.59 -2.70
CA ALA A 80 3.12 -8.84 -1.96
C ALA A 80 3.20 -10.04 -2.94
N PRO A 81 3.62 -11.24 -2.46
CA PRO A 81 3.41 -12.49 -3.19
C PRO A 81 1.93 -12.65 -3.55
N ILE A 82 1.63 -13.30 -4.66
CA ILE A 82 0.27 -13.45 -5.18
C ILE A 82 -0.22 -14.87 -4.85
N PRO A 83 -1.08 -15.05 -3.83
CA PRO A 83 -1.71 -16.34 -3.59
C PRO A 83 -2.58 -16.75 -4.77
N TRP A 84 -2.61 -18.04 -5.05
CA TRP A 84 -3.50 -18.61 -6.04
C TRP A 84 -4.11 -19.91 -5.54
N ARG A 85 -5.29 -20.22 -6.04
CA ARG A 85 -6.02 -21.47 -5.79
C ARG A 85 -6.87 -21.79 -7.00
N GLY A 86 -7.15 -23.06 -7.23
CA GLY A 86 -8.00 -23.41 -8.35
C GLY A 86 -8.20 -24.90 -8.52
N GLN A 87 -8.82 -25.23 -9.64
CA GLN A 87 -9.19 -26.59 -10.01
C GLN A 87 -8.94 -26.77 -11.49
N ALA A 88 -8.60 -27.99 -11.87
CA ALA A 88 -8.45 -28.41 -13.25
C ALA A 88 -9.18 -29.73 -13.48
N SER A 89 -9.53 -30.00 -14.72
CA SER A 89 -10.14 -31.25 -15.12
C SER A 89 -9.67 -31.67 -16.51
N SER A 90 -9.84 -32.95 -16.80
CA SER A 90 -9.68 -33.51 -18.14
C SER A 90 -10.82 -34.47 -18.41
N ASP A 91 -11.36 -34.43 -19.62
CA ASP A 91 -12.41 -35.33 -20.09
C ASP A 91 -11.88 -36.68 -20.60
N LEU A 92 -10.58 -36.97 -20.38
CA LEU A 92 -10.00 -38.28 -20.69
C LEU A 92 -10.85 -39.40 -20.11
N ASP A 93 -11.30 -40.28 -20.99
CA ASP A 93 -12.23 -41.33 -20.63
C ASP A 93 -11.54 -42.46 -19.84
N LEU A 94 -11.86 -42.54 -18.55
CA LEU A 94 -11.45 -43.62 -17.64
C LEU A 94 -12.58 -44.63 -17.38
N SER A 95 -13.67 -44.58 -18.15
CA SER A 95 -14.75 -45.55 -18.04
C SER A 95 -14.26 -46.97 -18.35
N GLU A 96 -14.98 -47.95 -17.83
CA GLU A 96 -14.63 -49.35 -18.04
C GLU A 96 -14.69 -49.71 -19.53
N GLY A 97 -13.63 -50.33 -20.05
CA GLY A 97 -13.49 -50.66 -21.47
C GLY A 97 -12.97 -49.51 -22.35
N SER A 98 -12.74 -48.31 -21.81
CA SER A 98 -12.11 -47.23 -22.57
C SER A 98 -10.69 -47.62 -23.00
N VAL A 99 -10.21 -47.02 -24.10
CA VAL A 99 -8.86 -47.30 -24.63
C VAL A 99 -7.79 -46.97 -23.58
N LEU A 100 -7.92 -45.83 -22.91
CA LEU A 100 -6.98 -45.40 -21.88
C LEU A 100 -6.99 -46.36 -20.69
N ARG A 101 -8.16 -46.66 -20.10
CA ARG A 101 -8.24 -47.54 -18.94
C ARG A 101 -7.76 -48.95 -19.25
N THR A 102 -8.09 -49.47 -20.43
CA THR A 102 -7.63 -50.79 -20.88
C THR A 102 -6.12 -50.84 -20.96
N ALA A 103 -5.48 -49.82 -21.58
CA ALA A 103 -4.02 -49.73 -21.67
C ALA A 103 -3.37 -49.63 -20.28
N LEU A 104 -3.87 -48.73 -19.42
CA LEU A 104 -3.33 -48.54 -18.06
C LEU A 104 -3.45 -49.82 -17.21
N THR A 105 -4.59 -50.50 -17.28
CA THR A 105 -4.82 -51.76 -16.55
C THR A 105 -3.92 -52.88 -17.06
N ALA A 106 -3.71 -52.97 -18.38
CA ALA A 106 -2.80 -53.95 -18.98
C ALA A 106 -1.33 -53.74 -18.53
N ALA A 107 -0.94 -52.50 -18.25
CA ALA A 107 0.35 -52.17 -17.65
C ALA A 107 0.42 -52.35 -16.12
N GLY A 108 -0.65 -52.86 -15.50
CA GLY A 108 -0.73 -53.13 -14.07
C GLY A 108 -1.01 -51.90 -13.20
N ALA A 109 -1.51 -50.81 -13.78
CA ALA A 109 -1.93 -49.64 -13.01
C ALA A 109 -3.24 -49.94 -12.26
N THR A 110 -3.35 -49.40 -11.04
CA THR A 110 -4.58 -49.38 -10.23
C THR A 110 -5.04 -47.96 -9.92
N SER A 111 -4.10 -47.00 -9.97
CA SER A 111 -4.35 -45.58 -9.79
C SER A 111 -3.57 -44.75 -10.81
N LEU A 112 -3.92 -43.48 -10.90
CA LEU A 112 -3.35 -42.51 -11.80
C LEU A 112 -3.09 -41.21 -11.03
N THR A 113 -1.84 -40.75 -11.01
CA THR A 113 -1.55 -39.37 -10.62
C THR A 113 -1.72 -38.50 -11.86
N ALA A 114 -2.65 -37.55 -11.79
CA ALA A 114 -2.83 -36.53 -12.82
C ALA A 114 -2.31 -35.20 -12.28
N THR A 115 -1.47 -34.54 -13.07
CA THR A 115 -0.94 -33.21 -12.74
C THR A 115 -1.10 -32.29 -13.94
N MET A 116 -1.77 -31.16 -13.78
CA MET A 116 -1.82 -30.10 -14.79
C MET A 116 -0.84 -28.99 -14.39
N GLN A 117 0.14 -28.73 -15.24
CA GLN A 117 1.10 -27.64 -15.08
C GLN A 117 0.78 -26.51 -16.05
N ILE A 118 0.49 -25.32 -15.53
CA ILE A 118 0.29 -24.10 -16.31
C ILE A 118 1.53 -23.24 -16.17
N ARG A 119 2.19 -22.96 -17.29
CA ARG A 119 3.34 -22.07 -17.34
C ARG A 119 2.89 -20.63 -17.53
N LEU A 120 3.23 -19.81 -16.56
CA LEU A 120 3.05 -18.37 -16.57
C LEU A 120 4.36 -17.69 -16.96
N ILE A 121 4.26 -16.63 -17.76
CA ILE A 121 5.40 -15.80 -18.17
C ILE A 121 5.19 -14.40 -17.61
N TYR A 122 6.15 -13.96 -16.81
CA TYR A 122 6.16 -12.68 -16.13
C TYR A 122 6.90 -11.67 -16.99
N TYR A 123 6.19 -10.75 -17.64
CA TYR A 123 6.80 -9.65 -18.36
C TYR A 123 6.83 -8.42 -17.46
N THR A 124 7.84 -8.32 -16.63
CA THR A 124 8.22 -7.04 -16.05
C THR A 124 9.05 -6.30 -17.10
N LEU A 125 8.81 -5.00 -17.28
CA LEU A 125 9.48 -4.15 -18.30
C LEU A 125 11.01 -4.00 -18.08
N SER A 126 11.58 -4.78 -17.17
CA SER A 126 12.97 -4.75 -16.72
C SER A 126 13.79 -5.99 -17.12
N GLY A 127 13.23 -7.02 -17.77
CA GLY A 127 14.03 -8.21 -18.12
C GLY A 127 13.39 -9.25 -19.05
N SER A 128 14.14 -10.34 -19.32
CA SER A 128 13.65 -11.52 -20.02
C SER A 128 12.54 -12.17 -19.19
N GLY A 129 11.37 -12.43 -19.79
CA GLY A 129 10.20 -12.87 -19.03
C GLY A 129 10.47 -14.10 -18.17
N GLU A 130 10.31 -13.96 -16.85
CA GLU A 130 10.52 -15.06 -15.90
C GLU A 130 9.38 -16.08 -16.03
N ARG A 131 9.68 -17.35 -15.79
CA ARG A 131 8.71 -18.44 -15.93
C ARG A 131 8.36 -19.00 -14.57
N HIS A 132 7.07 -19.03 -14.27
CA HIS A 132 6.52 -19.59 -13.04
C HIS A 132 5.44 -20.60 -13.39
N ASP A 133 5.37 -21.71 -12.64
CA ASP A 133 4.39 -22.75 -12.90
C ASP A 133 3.30 -22.75 -11.81
N VAL A 134 2.06 -22.94 -12.24
CA VAL A 134 0.89 -23.21 -11.40
C VAL A 134 0.52 -24.67 -11.60
N GLU A 135 0.44 -25.43 -10.52
CA GLU A 135 0.28 -26.89 -10.58
C GLU A 135 -0.97 -27.38 -9.85
N PHE A 136 -1.83 -28.08 -10.57
CA PHE A 136 -2.96 -28.82 -10.01
C PHE A 136 -2.61 -30.29 -10.01
N SER A 137 -2.82 -31.02 -8.92
CA SER A 137 -2.55 -32.45 -8.87
C SER A 137 -3.63 -33.22 -8.13
N SER A 138 -3.78 -34.49 -8.47
CA SER A 138 -4.65 -35.44 -7.78
C SER A 138 -4.19 -36.87 -8.02
N ASP A 139 -4.30 -37.70 -7.00
CA ASP A 139 -4.23 -39.15 -7.13
C ASP A 139 -5.64 -39.72 -7.24
N LEU A 140 -5.91 -40.43 -8.33
CA LEU A 140 -7.24 -40.94 -8.67
C LEU A 140 -7.20 -42.46 -8.83
N PRO A 141 -8.20 -43.22 -8.35
CA PRO A 141 -8.34 -44.61 -8.75
C PRO A 141 -8.70 -44.70 -10.24
N LEU A 142 -8.31 -45.77 -10.93
CA LEU A 142 -8.71 -45.95 -12.35
C LEU A 142 -10.22 -46.13 -12.54
N THR A 143 -10.97 -46.36 -11.45
CA THR A 143 -12.42 -46.37 -11.44
C THR A 143 -13.04 -44.98 -11.35
N ALA A 144 -12.23 -43.92 -11.24
CA ALA A 144 -12.72 -42.55 -11.26
C ALA A 144 -13.40 -42.27 -12.61
N GLY A 145 -14.64 -41.81 -12.59
CA GLY A 145 -15.38 -41.46 -13.81
C GLY A 145 -14.96 -40.13 -14.43
N ALA A 146 -14.13 -39.34 -13.74
CA ALA A 146 -13.62 -38.06 -14.21
C ALA A 146 -12.24 -37.78 -13.63
N ILE A 147 -11.41 -37.05 -14.37
CA ILE A 147 -10.12 -36.56 -13.88
C ILE A 147 -10.33 -35.12 -13.38
N THR A 148 -10.22 -34.92 -12.07
CA THR A 148 -10.29 -33.60 -11.43
C THR A 148 -9.08 -33.41 -10.53
N MET A 149 -8.41 -32.28 -10.68
CA MET A 149 -7.20 -31.88 -9.97
C MET A 149 -7.47 -30.58 -9.22
N ALA A 150 -6.81 -30.38 -8.08
CA ALA A 150 -6.87 -29.13 -7.33
C ALA A 150 -5.46 -28.67 -6.99
N GLY A 151 -5.31 -27.38 -6.71
CA GLY A 151 -4.01 -26.78 -6.48
C GLY A 151 -4.15 -25.44 -5.79
N SER A 152 -3.12 -25.09 -5.04
CA SER A 152 -2.95 -23.76 -4.45
C SER A 152 -1.47 -23.50 -4.21
N GLY A 153 -1.10 -22.23 -4.20
CA GLY A 153 0.27 -21.83 -3.91
C GLY A 153 0.42 -20.32 -3.90
N THR A 154 1.65 -19.86 -4.05
CA THR A 154 1.99 -18.45 -4.11
C THR A 154 2.92 -18.20 -5.28
N LEU A 155 2.59 -17.20 -6.09
CA LEU A 155 3.49 -16.67 -7.10
C LEU A 155 4.35 -15.56 -6.49
N PRO A 156 5.57 -15.32 -7.01
CA PRO A 156 6.48 -14.35 -6.42
C PRO A 156 5.98 -12.91 -6.59
N PRO A 157 6.50 -11.98 -5.77
CA PRO A 157 6.35 -10.54 -5.94
C PRO A 157 6.67 -10.06 -7.36
N LEU A 158 5.92 -9.06 -7.81
CA LEU A 158 6.22 -8.30 -9.02
C LEU A 158 7.00 -7.03 -8.64
N GLU A 159 7.99 -6.67 -9.46
CA GLU A 159 8.72 -5.42 -9.31
C GLU A 159 8.74 -4.65 -10.63
N PHE A 160 8.60 -3.33 -10.55
CA PHE A 160 8.50 -2.44 -11.71
C PHE A 160 9.52 -1.31 -11.63
N THR A 161 10.11 -0.98 -12.78
CA THR A 161 11.12 0.09 -12.89
C THR A 161 10.58 1.38 -13.48
N ARG A 162 9.34 1.37 -14.01
CA ARG A 162 8.72 2.54 -14.65
C ARG A 162 7.21 2.58 -14.37
N PRO A 163 6.62 3.77 -14.19
CA PRO A 163 5.18 3.90 -14.00
C PRO A 163 4.43 3.63 -15.32
N GLN A 164 3.24 3.05 -15.22
CA GLN A 164 2.36 2.77 -16.34
C GLN A 164 0.90 2.73 -15.88
N ALA A 165 0.00 3.38 -16.63
CA ALA A 165 -1.43 3.36 -16.30
C ALA A 165 -2.04 1.95 -16.34
N ARG A 166 -1.50 1.05 -17.17
CA ARG A 166 -1.89 -0.35 -17.25
C ARG A 166 -0.71 -1.17 -17.76
N SER A 167 -0.22 -2.09 -16.93
CA SER A 167 0.83 -3.03 -17.29
C SER A 167 0.24 -4.43 -17.34
N THR A 168 0.39 -5.13 -18.46
CA THR A 168 0.06 -6.55 -18.58
C THR A 168 1.29 -7.37 -18.17
N VAL A 169 1.18 -8.05 -17.04
CA VAL A 169 2.37 -8.53 -16.32
C VAL A 169 2.52 -10.03 -16.33
N VAL A 170 1.42 -10.77 -16.45
CA VAL A 170 1.42 -12.23 -16.48
C VAL A 170 0.66 -12.73 -17.69
N TRP A 171 1.29 -13.66 -18.41
CA TRP A 171 0.75 -14.30 -19.60
C TRP A 171 0.78 -15.81 -19.45
N MET A 172 -0.20 -16.51 -20.01
CA MET A 172 -0.14 -17.96 -20.13
C MET A 172 0.75 -18.34 -21.31
N GLY A 173 1.85 -19.06 -21.04
CA GLY A 173 2.77 -19.54 -22.06
C GLY A 173 2.49 -20.97 -22.55
N GLY A 174 1.70 -21.74 -21.81
CA GLY A 174 1.53 -23.17 -22.04
C GLY A 174 0.80 -23.84 -20.88
N TYR A 175 0.10 -24.94 -21.13
CA TYR A 175 -0.18 -25.89 -20.06
C TYR A 175 -0.13 -27.33 -20.58
N THR A 176 0.26 -28.23 -19.70
CA THR A 176 0.51 -29.63 -20.00
C THR A 176 -0.13 -30.48 -18.91
N ILE A 177 -0.75 -31.59 -19.31
CA ILE A 177 -1.25 -32.59 -18.39
C ILE A 177 -0.22 -33.72 -18.35
N LEU A 178 0.30 -34.01 -17.17
CA LEU A 178 1.18 -35.14 -16.89
C LEU A 178 0.36 -36.24 -16.23
N LEU A 179 0.43 -37.43 -16.78
CA LEU A 179 -0.26 -38.61 -16.28
C LEU A 179 0.78 -39.65 -15.89
N THR A 180 0.73 -40.09 -14.63
CA THR A 180 1.64 -41.10 -14.08
C THR A 180 0.81 -42.27 -13.54
N PRO A 181 0.67 -43.37 -14.29
CA PRO A 181 -0.05 -44.54 -13.81
C PRO A 181 0.78 -45.27 -12.76
N ARG A 182 0.13 -45.68 -11.68
CA ARG A 182 0.76 -46.32 -10.52
C ARG A 182 0.14 -47.68 -10.23
N ARG A 183 0.97 -48.61 -9.76
CA ARG A 183 0.54 -49.91 -9.25
C ARG A 183 -0.12 -49.77 -7.87
N ALA A 184 -0.65 -50.88 -7.36
CA ALA A 184 -1.26 -50.94 -6.03
C ALA A 184 -0.29 -50.56 -4.88
N ASP A 185 1.02 -50.78 -5.08
CA ASP A 185 2.07 -50.40 -4.13
C ASP A 185 2.52 -48.93 -4.24
N GLY A 186 1.90 -48.15 -5.14
CA GLY A 186 2.23 -46.73 -5.40
C GLY A 186 3.42 -46.51 -6.34
N SER A 187 4.12 -47.56 -6.77
CA SER A 187 5.23 -47.46 -7.72
C SER A 187 4.74 -47.10 -9.14
N PRO A 188 5.51 -46.32 -9.93
CA PRO A 188 5.18 -46.05 -11.33
C PRO A 188 5.14 -47.34 -12.15
N THR A 189 4.17 -47.47 -13.05
CA THR A 189 4.12 -48.59 -14.02
C THR A 189 5.23 -48.50 -15.07
N GLY A 190 5.31 -49.50 -15.95
CA GLY A 190 6.25 -49.50 -17.09
C GLY A 190 6.02 -48.35 -18.09
N TYR A 191 4.86 -47.69 -18.04
CA TYR A 191 4.58 -46.50 -18.86
C TYR A 191 5.29 -45.23 -18.38
N GLY A 192 5.75 -45.18 -17.12
CA GLY A 192 6.31 -43.96 -16.54
C GLY A 192 5.30 -42.79 -16.57
N THR A 193 5.83 -41.57 -16.63
CA THR A 193 5.02 -40.36 -16.79
C THR A 193 4.98 -39.97 -18.27
N PHE A 194 3.78 -39.82 -18.81
CA PHE A 194 3.59 -39.31 -20.17
C PHE A 194 2.82 -37.98 -20.13
N ASN A 195 3.03 -37.15 -21.15
CA ASN A 195 2.49 -35.81 -21.22
C ASN A 195 1.46 -35.66 -22.35
N SER A 196 0.47 -34.81 -22.11
CA SER A 196 -0.41 -34.26 -23.13
C SER A 196 -0.21 -32.75 -23.18
N PHE A 197 0.27 -32.26 -24.33
CA PHE A 197 0.46 -30.85 -24.56
C PHE A 197 -0.84 -30.24 -25.08
N CYS A 198 -1.41 -29.28 -24.35
CA CYS A 198 -2.66 -28.65 -24.74
C CYS A 198 -2.43 -27.58 -25.81
N LEU A 199 -3.23 -27.62 -26.87
CA LEU A 199 -3.15 -26.69 -27.99
C LEU A 199 -3.75 -25.34 -27.59
N ILE A 200 -2.89 -24.35 -27.38
CA ILE A 200 -3.32 -22.98 -27.06
C ILE A 200 -3.36 -22.17 -28.36
N PRO A 201 -4.44 -21.40 -28.63
CA PRO A 201 -4.45 -20.51 -29.77
C PRO A 201 -3.32 -19.47 -29.65
N PRO A 202 -2.79 -18.95 -30.77
CA PRO A 202 -1.58 -18.11 -30.79
C PRO A 202 -1.71 -16.75 -30.07
N SER A 203 -2.87 -16.43 -29.51
CA SER A 203 -3.09 -15.22 -28.73
C SER A 203 -2.50 -15.37 -27.33
N PHE A 204 -1.55 -14.49 -26.98
CA PHE A 204 -1.15 -14.30 -25.61
C PHE A 204 -2.35 -13.76 -24.81
N PHE A 205 -2.83 -14.52 -23.82
CA PHE A 205 -3.94 -14.08 -22.98
C PHE A 205 -3.40 -13.36 -21.74
N PRO A 206 -3.69 -12.06 -21.56
CA PRO A 206 -3.29 -11.33 -20.37
C PRO A 206 -4.05 -11.89 -19.16
N TRP A 207 -3.31 -12.33 -18.14
CA TRP A 207 -3.93 -12.81 -16.90
C TRP A 207 -4.09 -11.68 -15.89
N ILE A 208 -3.09 -10.81 -15.77
CA ILE A 208 -3.07 -9.74 -14.78
C ILE A 208 -2.75 -8.43 -15.49
N ASP A 209 -3.62 -7.44 -15.29
CA ASP A 209 -3.41 -6.06 -15.67
C ASP A 209 -3.37 -5.20 -14.41
N LEU A 210 -2.32 -4.40 -14.24
CA LEU A 210 -2.09 -3.63 -13.03
C LEU A 210 -1.64 -2.20 -13.35
N PRO A 211 -2.24 -1.15 -12.75
CA PRO A 211 -1.65 0.17 -12.75
C PRO A 211 -0.36 0.18 -11.90
N VAL A 212 0.72 0.68 -12.50
CA VAL A 212 2.02 0.88 -11.83
C VAL A 212 2.18 2.37 -11.56
N LEU A 213 2.08 2.70 -10.29
CA LEU A 213 2.15 4.04 -9.74
C LEU A 213 3.61 4.47 -9.56
N PRO A 214 3.94 5.75 -9.76
CA PRO A 214 5.26 6.27 -9.44
C PRO A 214 5.56 6.17 -7.95
N ALA A 215 6.83 6.02 -7.59
CA ALA A 215 7.26 6.02 -6.19
C ALA A 215 7.07 7.39 -5.55
N ALA A 216 6.78 7.41 -4.25
CA ALA A 216 6.82 8.65 -3.49
C ALA A 216 8.26 9.18 -3.43
N THR A 217 8.44 10.46 -3.74
CA THR A 217 9.74 11.12 -3.74
C THR A 217 9.85 11.97 -2.49
N THR A 218 10.95 11.80 -1.74
CA THR A 218 11.25 12.63 -0.56
C THR A 218 12.34 13.63 -0.91
N ALA A 219 12.11 14.90 -0.61
CA ALA A 219 13.09 15.97 -0.74
C ALA A 219 13.17 16.76 0.57
N THR A 220 14.39 17.15 0.95
CA THR A 220 14.62 18.03 2.10
C THR A 220 15.18 19.35 1.61
N HIS A 221 14.56 20.43 2.08
CA HIS A 221 14.89 21.80 1.74
C HIS A 221 15.35 22.55 2.98
N THR A 222 16.23 23.52 2.78
CA THR A 222 16.46 24.58 3.77
C THR A 222 15.25 25.49 3.77
N ALA A 223 14.67 25.76 4.95
CA ALA A 223 13.46 26.55 5.09
C ALA A 223 13.74 27.81 5.89
N THR A 224 13.60 28.98 5.28
CA THR A 224 13.67 30.26 6.00
C THR A 224 12.27 30.78 6.25
N ALA A 225 11.91 31.00 7.51
CA ALA A 225 10.56 31.37 7.92
C ALA A 225 10.49 32.76 8.53
N THR A 226 9.54 33.55 8.06
CA THR A 226 9.16 34.84 8.65
C THR A 226 7.64 34.86 8.85
N GLY A 227 7.15 35.70 9.74
CA GLY A 227 5.73 35.71 10.02
C GLY A 227 5.26 36.95 10.75
N ARG A 228 3.99 36.89 11.15
CA ARG A 228 3.37 37.90 12.00
C ARG A 228 2.56 37.22 13.09
N LEU A 229 2.83 37.59 14.34
CA LEU A 229 2.08 37.19 15.52
C LEU A 229 1.32 38.40 16.06
N GLY A 230 -0.01 38.35 15.95
CA GLY A 230 -0.89 39.50 16.13
C GLY A 230 -0.52 40.59 15.12
N ARG A 231 0.02 41.71 15.64
CA ARG A 231 0.51 42.84 14.84
C ARG A 231 2.03 42.90 14.70
N THR A 232 2.75 41.95 15.30
CA THR A 232 4.20 42.02 15.43
C THR A 232 4.88 41.13 14.40
N PRO A 233 5.81 41.65 13.58
CA PRO A 233 6.66 40.81 12.73
C PRO A 233 7.51 39.89 13.60
N VAL A 234 7.71 38.65 13.16
CA VAL A 234 8.61 37.69 13.80
C VAL A 234 9.50 37.06 12.74
N ASP A 235 10.81 37.05 13.01
CA ASP A 235 11.77 36.24 12.27
C ASP A 235 11.90 34.90 12.98
N LEU A 236 11.50 33.83 12.30
CA LEU A 236 11.56 32.47 12.82
C LEU A 236 12.83 31.76 12.37
N GLY A 237 13.75 32.45 11.68
CA GLY A 237 15.05 31.94 11.28
C GLY A 237 15.00 30.84 10.22
N THR A 238 16.12 30.13 10.11
CA THR A 238 16.33 29.05 9.14
C THR A 238 16.25 27.70 9.84
N GLY A 239 15.46 26.79 9.28
CA GLY A 239 15.31 25.40 9.67
C GLY A 239 15.24 24.49 8.46
N SER A 240 14.49 23.39 8.56
CA SER A 240 14.35 22.39 7.50
C SER A 240 12.89 22.13 7.15
N LEU A 241 12.64 21.85 5.87
CA LEU A 241 11.35 21.39 5.37
C LEU A 241 11.56 20.10 4.58
N THR A 242 11.13 18.98 5.13
CA THR A 242 11.13 17.69 4.44
C THR A 242 9.74 17.43 3.88
N LEU A 243 9.66 17.16 2.59
CA LEU A 243 8.42 16.87 1.87
C LEU A 243 8.53 15.51 1.20
N THR A 244 7.47 14.72 1.32
CA THR A 244 7.29 13.47 0.59
C THR A 244 6.09 13.65 -0.33
N SER A 245 6.32 13.61 -1.64
CA SER A 245 5.28 13.71 -2.66
C SER A 245 5.00 12.35 -3.28
N ASP A 246 3.76 11.92 -3.20
CA ASP A 246 3.23 10.77 -3.94
C ASP A 246 2.57 11.28 -5.22
N SER A 247 3.21 11.02 -6.36
CA SER A 247 2.70 11.45 -7.68
C SER A 247 1.57 10.55 -8.20
N ALA A 248 1.24 9.47 -7.50
CA ALA A 248 0.10 8.64 -7.82
C ALA A 248 -1.23 9.23 -7.33
N THR A 249 -1.16 9.90 -6.17
CA THR A 249 -2.32 10.44 -5.45
C THR A 249 -2.31 11.97 -5.39
N ASP A 250 -1.26 12.60 -5.92
CA ASP A 250 -0.91 14.01 -5.73
C ASP A 250 -0.79 14.42 -4.25
N ALA A 251 -0.69 13.45 -3.35
CA ALA A 251 -0.60 13.68 -1.92
C ALA A 251 0.82 14.12 -1.55
N VAL A 252 0.89 15.16 -0.72
CA VAL A 252 2.14 15.66 -0.15
C VAL A 252 2.03 15.61 1.36
N THR A 253 2.99 14.94 1.98
CA THR A 253 3.20 14.96 3.43
C THR A 253 4.54 15.60 3.74
N GLY A 254 4.73 16.07 4.97
CA GLY A 254 6.03 16.63 5.33
C GLY A 254 6.18 17.02 6.78
N ALA A 255 7.37 17.46 7.12
CA ALA A 255 7.72 18.01 8.43
C ALA A 255 8.44 19.34 8.22
N LEU A 256 8.00 20.35 8.98
CA LEU A 256 8.66 21.65 9.06
C LEU A 256 9.29 21.74 10.45
N ASP A 257 10.60 21.83 10.50
CA ASP A 257 11.37 22.04 11.72
C ASP A 257 11.98 23.43 11.67
N LEU A 258 11.57 24.30 12.59
CA LEU A 258 12.06 25.67 12.71
C LEU A 258 12.94 25.76 13.97
N PRO A 259 13.89 26.71 14.00
CA PRO A 259 14.76 26.87 15.16
C PRO A 259 13.96 27.12 16.44
N THR A 260 14.58 26.77 17.57
CA THR A 260 13.89 26.53 18.84
C THR A 260 13.24 27.76 19.46
N THR A 261 13.70 28.98 19.17
CA THR A 261 13.13 30.21 19.74
C THR A 261 13.41 31.44 18.89
N ALA A 262 12.44 32.35 18.80
CA ALA A 262 12.53 33.68 18.20
C ALA A 262 12.22 34.76 19.23
N ALA A 263 12.96 35.87 19.19
CA ALA A 263 12.71 37.03 20.05
C ALA A 263 11.72 37.99 19.38
N VAL A 264 10.69 38.41 20.11
CA VAL A 264 9.64 39.31 19.64
C VAL A 264 9.57 40.52 20.56
N SER A 265 9.71 41.71 19.98
CA SER A 265 9.55 42.99 20.70
C SER A 265 8.35 43.74 20.16
N THR A 266 7.43 44.13 21.03
CA THR A 266 6.20 44.83 20.65
C THR A 266 5.75 45.81 21.72
N ARG A 267 4.73 46.62 21.42
CA ARG A 267 4.12 47.54 22.37
C ARG A 267 2.70 47.09 22.72
N ALA A 268 2.50 46.63 23.94
CA ALA A 268 1.16 46.37 24.45
C ALA A 268 0.37 47.69 24.57
N LEU A 269 -0.87 47.70 24.06
CA LEU A 269 -1.74 48.88 24.02
C LEU A 269 -1.10 50.12 23.35
N GLY A 270 -0.12 49.92 22.46
CA GLY A 270 0.56 50.98 21.72
C GLY A 270 1.66 51.73 22.48
N VAL A 271 1.75 51.61 23.80
CA VAL A 271 2.70 52.40 24.62
C VAL A 271 3.61 51.56 25.52
N ILE A 272 3.21 50.36 25.94
CA ILE A 272 3.93 49.56 26.94
C ILE A 272 4.95 48.65 26.26
N PRO A 273 6.27 48.83 26.49
CA PRO A 273 7.29 47.95 25.92
C PRO A 273 7.16 46.52 26.46
N THR A 274 7.07 45.56 25.55
CA THR A 274 6.97 44.13 25.85
C THR A 274 7.93 43.34 24.98
N ALA A 275 8.67 42.44 25.59
CA ALA A 275 9.53 41.49 24.87
C ALA A 275 9.17 40.06 25.28
N ALA A 276 9.00 39.19 24.29
CA ALA A 276 8.64 37.79 24.47
C ALA A 276 9.58 36.90 23.66
N THR A 277 9.92 35.74 24.20
CA THR A 277 10.53 34.66 23.43
C THR A 277 9.40 33.76 22.97
N VAL A 278 9.35 33.46 21.68
CA VAL A 278 8.30 32.63 21.07
C VAL A 278 8.94 31.43 20.39
N ARG A 279 8.32 30.27 20.55
CA ARG A 279 8.66 29.05 19.82
C ARG A 279 7.47 28.62 18.99
N LEU A 280 7.69 28.44 17.69
CA LEU A 280 6.70 27.88 16.77
C LEU A 280 7.08 26.45 16.43
N THR A 281 6.14 25.53 16.60
CA THR A 281 6.29 24.13 16.19
C THR A 281 5.06 23.73 15.39
N THR A 282 5.22 22.82 14.43
CA THR A 282 4.11 22.32 13.62
C THR A 282 4.01 20.81 13.70
N ASP A 283 2.79 20.31 13.66
CA ASP A 283 2.52 18.89 13.43
C ASP A 283 2.90 18.53 11.97
N PRO A 284 2.95 17.23 11.61
CA PRO A 284 3.16 16.82 10.23
C PRO A 284 2.19 17.53 9.25
N LEU A 285 2.76 18.03 8.16
CA LEU A 285 2.05 18.64 7.05
C LEU A 285 1.38 17.57 6.19
N SER A 286 0.18 17.85 5.70
CA SER A 286 -0.55 16.98 4.77
C SER A 286 -1.40 17.80 3.80
N GLY A 287 -1.46 17.41 2.53
CA GLY A 287 -2.28 18.09 1.53
C GLY A 287 -1.98 17.61 0.12
N THR A 288 -2.31 18.43 -0.87
CA THR A 288 -1.97 18.22 -2.28
C THR A 288 -1.31 19.48 -2.82
N VAL A 289 -0.50 19.38 -3.86
CA VAL A 289 0.09 20.55 -4.56
C VAL A 289 -0.46 20.55 -5.99
N PRO A 290 -1.01 21.67 -6.51
CA PRO A 290 -0.93 23.06 -6.02
C PRO A 290 -1.96 23.44 -4.94
N GLY A 291 -2.65 22.46 -4.34
CA GLY A 291 -3.56 22.69 -3.22
C GLY A 291 -2.87 23.18 -1.94
N ALA A 292 -3.67 23.36 -0.88
CA ALA A 292 -3.16 23.80 0.41
C ALA A 292 -2.62 22.62 1.26
N LEU A 293 -1.47 22.83 1.90
CA LEU A 293 -0.94 21.96 2.94
C LEU A 293 -1.51 22.38 4.30
N ARG A 294 -1.96 21.41 5.08
CA ARG A 294 -2.61 21.61 6.38
C ARG A 294 -1.83 20.93 7.49
N SER A 295 -1.82 21.57 8.65
CA SER A 295 -1.22 21.07 9.89
C SER A 295 -1.85 21.80 11.09
N ARG A 296 -1.30 21.60 12.28
CA ARG A 296 -1.52 22.45 13.44
C ARG A 296 -0.23 23.16 13.80
N ALA A 297 -0.33 24.45 14.09
CA ALA A 297 0.77 25.24 14.63
C ALA A 297 0.58 25.37 16.14
N THR A 298 1.64 25.09 16.90
CA THR A 298 1.73 25.34 18.34
C THR A 298 2.69 26.49 18.58
N VAL A 299 2.15 27.58 19.14
CA VAL A 299 2.89 28.75 19.61
C VAL A 299 3.12 28.60 21.11
N ALA A 300 4.37 28.48 21.54
CA ALA A 300 4.75 28.45 22.95
C ALA A 300 5.50 29.75 23.33
N ILE A 301 5.24 30.25 24.53
CA ILE A 301 5.87 31.47 25.05
C ILE A 301 6.65 31.08 26.33
N PRO A 302 7.95 30.73 26.21
CA PRO A 302 8.77 30.42 27.38
C PRO A 302 9.03 31.64 28.25
N ASP A 303 9.30 32.81 27.66
CA ASP A 303 9.67 34.02 28.39
C ASP A 303 8.84 35.22 27.95
N LEU A 304 8.45 36.05 28.91
CA LEU A 304 7.73 37.31 28.69
C LEU A 304 8.24 38.35 29.68
N SER A 305 8.50 39.56 29.18
CA SER A 305 8.88 40.73 29.96
C SER A 305 8.04 41.94 29.59
N VAL A 306 7.64 42.72 30.59
CA VAL A 306 6.85 43.94 30.46
C VAL A 306 7.60 45.06 31.18
N PHE A 307 7.89 46.18 30.52
CA PHE A 307 8.79 47.22 31.04
C PHE A 307 10.17 46.68 31.50
N GLY A 308 10.67 45.64 30.84
CA GLY A 308 11.92 44.96 31.23
C GLY A 308 11.81 44.08 32.48
N ILE A 309 10.65 44.06 33.15
CA ILE A 309 10.39 43.18 34.29
C ILE A 309 9.92 41.83 33.75
N PRO A 310 10.62 40.72 34.07
CA PRO A 310 10.21 39.38 33.66
C PRO A 310 8.92 38.97 34.38
N VAL A 311 7.87 38.71 33.62
CA VAL A 311 6.58 38.24 34.15
C VAL A 311 6.38 36.74 33.91
N LEU A 312 7.07 36.18 32.92
CA LEU A 312 7.14 34.75 32.65
C LEU A 312 8.59 34.38 32.34
N ARG A 313 9.10 33.30 32.93
CA ARG A 313 10.45 32.77 32.64
C ARG A 313 10.43 31.27 32.51
N GLY A 314 11.05 30.74 31.46
CA GLY A 314 11.24 29.31 31.24
C GLY A 314 9.96 28.47 31.26
N SER A 315 8.82 29.06 30.91
CA SER A 315 7.53 28.36 30.94
C SER A 315 7.46 27.29 29.86
N THR A 316 7.12 26.06 30.25
CA THR A 316 6.88 24.94 29.33
C THR A 316 5.40 24.70 29.05
N THR A 317 4.51 25.34 29.83
CA THR A 317 3.05 25.11 29.77
C THR A 317 2.31 26.20 29.01
N CYS A 318 2.87 27.41 28.90
CA CYS A 318 2.23 28.54 28.23
C CYS A 318 2.25 28.37 26.69
N ARG A 319 1.14 27.89 26.13
CA ARG A 319 1.01 27.59 24.70
C ARG A 319 -0.40 27.75 24.15
N SER A 320 -0.48 27.94 22.85
CA SER A 320 -1.69 27.92 22.06
C SER A 320 -1.48 27.09 20.80
N THR A 321 -2.44 26.22 20.48
CA THR A 321 -2.40 25.35 19.30
C THR A 321 -3.62 25.61 18.44
N GLY A 322 -3.43 25.83 17.15
CA GLY A 322 -4.52 26.07 16.21
C GLY A 322 -4.23 25.53 14.80
N PRO A 323 -5.23 25.54 13.91
CA PRO A 323 -5.06 25.08 12.54
C PRO A 323 -4.09 25.99 11.79
N LEU A 324 -3.18 25.37 11.03
CA LEU A 324 -2.26 26.00 10.09
C LEU A 324 -2.63 25.57 8.68
N THR A 325 -2.75 26.53 7.78
CA THR A 325 -2.89 26.28 6.34
C THR A 325 -1.79 27.02 5.61
N LEU A 326 -0.99 26.29 4.83
CA LEU A 326 0.05 26.80 3.94
C LEU A 326 -0.41 26.63 2.49
N THR A 327 -0.31 27.70 1.71
CA THR A 327 -0.62 27.75 0.30
C THR A 327 0.70 27.85 -0.49
N PRO A 328 0.98 26.88 -1.37
CA PRO A 328 2.07 26.94 -2.34
C PRO A 328 2.01 28.18 -3.23
N GLY A 329 3.15 28.84 -3.43
CA GLY A 329 3.32 29.84 -4.49
C GLY A 329 3.37 29.18 -5.87
N ALA A 330 3.30 29.99 -6.93
CA ALA A 330 3.27 29.51 -8.32
C ALA A 330 4.50 28.65 -8.69
N ASP A 331 5.66 28.99 -8.14
CA ASP A 331 6.94 28.31 -8.42
C ASP A 331 7.26 27.20 -7.42
N PHE A 332 6.33 26.87 -6.50
CA PHE A 332 6.56 25.86 -5.50
C PHE A 332 6.36 24.45 -6.08
N ALA A 333 7.37 23.59 -5.93
CA ALA A 333 7.23 22.16 -6.15
C ALA A 333 7.93 21.36 -5.04
N PRO A 334 7.38 20.20 -4.62
CA PRO A 334 7.98 19.38 -3.57
C PRO A 334 9.45 19.02 -3.82
N ALA A 335 9.84 18.82 -5.08
CA ALA A 335 11.20 18.45 -5.45
C ALA A 335 12.19 19.63 -5.46
N THR A 336 11.73 20.86 -5.76
CA THR A 336 12.60 22.03 -5.98
C THR A 336 12.44 23.12 -4.92
N GLY A 337 11.50 22.98 -3.98
CA GLY A 337 11.19 24.01 -3.00
C GLY A 337 10.37 25.14 -3.61
N GLY A 338 10.49 26.34 -3.05
CA GLY A 338 9.75 27.54 -3.44
C GLY A 338 9.11 28.26 -2.24
N ALA A 339 8.25 29.24 -2.53
CA ALA A 339 7.54 29.99 -1.50
C ALA A 339 6.27 29.26 -1.02
N LEU A 340 6.07 29.22 0.29
CA LEU A 340 4.82 28.82 0.96
C LEU A 340 4.34 29.99 1.79
N THR A 341 3.07 30.36 1.64
CA THR A 341 2.44 31.42 2.43
C THR A 341 1.25 30.86 3.16
N GLY A 342 1.11 31.17 4.44
CA GLY A 342 0.07 30.56 5.24
C GLY A 342 -0.47 31.45 6.32
N THR A 343 -1.57 30.98 6.87
CA THR A 343 -2.23 31.59 8.02
C THR A 343 -2.45 30.55 9.08
N PHE A 344 -2.34 30.96 10.33
CA PHE A 344 -2.72 30.15 11.46
C PHE A 344 -3.54 30.96 12.45
N GLU A 345 -4.45 30.26 13.10
CA GLU A 345 -5.20 30.82 14.21
C GLU A 345 -4.45 30.51 15.51
N THR A 346 -4.37 31.52 16.38
CA THR A 346 -3.86 31.33 17.73
C THR A 346 -5.05 31.49 18.67
N PRO A 347 -5.66 30.37 19.13
CA PRO A 347 -6.67 30.40 20.18
C PRO A 347 -6.18 31.06 21.48
N ALA A 348 -7.04 31.05 22.50
CA ALA A 348 -6.64 31.51 23.83
C ALA A 348 -5.47 30.65 24.35
N PHE A 349 -4.45 31.31 24.88
CA PHE A 349 -3.32 30.61 25.47
C PHE A 349 -3.73 29.87 26.74
N SER A 350 -3.26 28.64 26.85
CA SER A 350 -3.42 27.79 28.04
C SER A 350 -2.11 27.73 28.82
N GLY A 351 -2.19 27.51 30.14
CA GLY A 351 -0.99 27.28 30.96
C GLY A 351 -0.10 28.51 31.21
N CYS A 352 -0.61 29.72 30.99
CA CYS A 352 0.12 30.99 31.18
C CYS A 352 -0.21 31.72 32.51
N GLY A 353 -0.92 31.07 33.43
CA GLY A 353 -1.36 31.66 34.70
C GLY A 353 -2.23 32.91 34.50
N ALA A 354 -2.04 33.91 35.38
CA ALA A 354 -2.79 35.17 35.36
C ALA A 354 -2.57 36.00 34.07
N TYR A 355 -1.54 35.70 33.28
CA TYR A 355 -1.16 36.46 32.09
C TYR A 355 -1.81 35.94 30.80
N GLY A 356 -2.60 34.86 30.86
CA GLY A 356 -3.24 34.27 29.67
C GLY A 356 -4.13 35.28 28.91
N GLY A 357 -4.90 36.11 29.62
CA GLY A 357 -5.73 37.14 28.99
C GLY A 357 -4.91 38.26 28.32
N PHE A 358 -3.78 38.63 28.92
CA PHE A 358 -2.86 39.62 28.34
C PHE A 358 -2.14 39.08 27.11
N LEU A 359 -1.65 37.85 27.16
CA LEU A 359 -1.04 37.18 26.01
C LEU A 359 -2.05 36.98 24.88
N GLY A 360 -3.30 36.68 25.24
CA GLY A 360 -4.40 36.59 24.29
C GLY A 360 -4.64 37.89 23.54
N SER A 361 -4.60 39.04 24.22
CA SER A 361 -4.80 40.34 23.53
C SER A 361 -3.63 40.74 22.62
N LEU A 362 -2.44 40.19 22.84
CA LEU A 362 -1.24 40.45 22.03
C LEU A 362 -1.11 39.53 20.82
N PHE A 363 -1.34 38.24 21.03
CA PHE A 363 -0.96 37.20 20.07
C PHE A 363 -2.12 36.29 19.63
N SER A 364 -3.26 36.29 20.33
CA SER A 364 -4.43 35.51 19.90
C SER A 364 -5.20 36.23 18.80
N GLY A 365 -5.82 35.44 17.92
CA GLY A 365 -6.68 35.94 16.85
C GLY A 365 -6.47 35.23 15.52
N LYS A 366 -7.38 35.55 14.59
CA LYS A 366 -7.31 35.15 13.18
C LYS A 366 -6.48 36.19 12.43
N GLY A 367 -5.49 35.75 11.65
CA GLY A 367 -4.65 36.65 10.85
C GLY A 367 -3.17 36.68 11.26
N ASN A 368 -2.70 35.67 12.01
CA ASN A 368 -1.28 35.38 12.07
C ASN A 368 -0.85 34.77 10.74
N THR A 369 0.31 35.20 10.26
CA THR A 369 0.83 34.81 8.95
C THR A 369 2.17 34.11 9.11
N LEU A 370 2.43 33.17 8.21
CA LEU A 370 3.69 32.44 8.11
C LEU A 370 4.11 32.41 6.64
N THR A 371 5.28 32.92 6.33
CA THR A 371 5.90 32.87 5.01
C THR A 371 7.16 32.05 5.12
N ILE A 372 7.26 31.00 4.32
CA ILE A 372 8.41 30.10 4.28
C ILE A 372 8.98 30.14 2.87
N THR A 373 10.28 30.34 2.77
CA THR A 373 11.02 30.14 1.52
C THR A 373 11.82 28.85 1.67
N ALA A 374 11.45 27.84 0.90
CA ALA A 374 12.16 26.57 0.81
C ALA A 374 13.16 26.62 -0.35
N SER A 375 14.41 26.26 -0.09
CA SER A 375 15.46 26.17 -1.10
C SER A 375 16.06 24.76 -1.10
N PRO A 376 16.38 24.20 -2.29
CA PRO A 376 17.06 22.90 -2.37
C PRO A 376 18.34 22.91 -1.54
N ASN A 377 18.57 21.81 -0.84
CA ASN A 377 19.85 21.57 -0.16
C ASN A 377 20.97 21.20 -1.13
#